data_AF-A0A850LU48-F1
#
_entry.id   AF-A0A850LU48-F1
#
_cell.length_a   1.000
_cell.length_b   1.000
_cell.length_c   1.000
_cell.angle_alpha   90.00
_cell.angle_beta   90.00
_cell.angle_gamma   90.00
#
_symmetry.space_group_name_H-M   'P 1'
#
loop_
_entity.id
_entity.type
_entity.pdbx_description
1 polymer ?
#
loop_
_entity_poly.entity_id
_entity_poly.type
_entity_poly.pdbx_seq_one_letter_code
_entity_poly.pdbx_strand_id
1 'polypeptide(L)'
;MVWRYLVFVVSIIITILSFFLYIFFDFPFLFFLLLLPPFYLFNRDKKSQINYPPQLKCKNCGKEIYKKNYKFCPYCGQEQFRNDKEDF
;
A
#
# COMPACT_ATOMS: atom_id res chain seq x y z
N MET A 1 62.21 -7.51 1.99
CA MET A 1 61.34 -6.31 1.83
C MET A 1 60.20 -6.53 0.84
N VAL A 2 60.42 -7.23 -0.28
CA VAL A 2 59.41 -7.47 -1.34
C VAL A 2 58.12 -8.15 -0.85
N TRP A 3 58.22 -9.14 0.05
CA TRP A 3 57.04 -9.83 0.60
C TRP A 3 56.08 -8.89 1.34
N ARG A 4 56.62 -7.99 2.17
CA ARG A 4 55.82 -6.99 2.89
C ARG A 4 55.14 -6.03 1.91
N TYR A 5 55.85 -5.64 0.86
CA TYR A 5 55.29 -4.77 -0.18
C TYR A 5 54.13 -5.45 -0.94
N LEU A 6 54.28 -6.71 -1.33
CA LEU A 6 53.22 -7.48 -1.99
C LEU A 6 51.96 -7.58 -1.11
N VAL A 7 52.11 -7.85 0.18
CA VAL A 7 50.98 -7.91 1.11
C VAL A 7 50.27 -6.56 1.23
N PHE A 8 51.03 -5.45 1.28
CA PHE A 8 50.45 -4.11 1.31
C PHE A 8 49.66 -3.78 0.03
N VAL A 9 50.21 -4.10 -1.14
CA VAL A 9 49.54 -3.85 -2.42
C VAL A 9 48.27 -4.67 -2.54
N VAL A 10 48.32 -5.96 -2.19
CA VAL A 10 47.15 -6.84 -2.22
C VAL A 10 46.07 -6.35 -1.26
N SER A 11 46.45 -5.91 -0.05
CA SER A 11 45.51 -5.35 0.90
C SER A 11 44.81 -4.13 0.33
N ILE A 12 45.55 -3.18 -0.25
CA ILE A 12 44.98 -1.96 -0.83
C ILE A 12 43.99 -2.31 -1.95
N ILE A 13 44.35 -3.24 -2.83
CA ILE A 13 43.49 -3.67 -3.94
C ILE A 13 42.17 -4.26 -3.40
N ILE A 14 42.25 -5.13 -2.38
CA ILE A 14 41.06 -5.74 -1.77
C ILE A 14 40.16 -4.66 -1.16
N THR A 15 40.73 -3.71 -0.41
CA THR A 15 39.94 -2.65 0.23
C THR A 15 39.23 -1.78 -0.81
N ILE A 16 39.92 -1.44 -1.91
CA ILE A 16 39.35 -0.65 -3.00
C ILE A 16 38.22 -1.43 -3.69
N LEU A 17 38.44 -2.71 -4.00
CA LEU A 17 37.44 -3.57 -4.64
C LEU A 17 36.18 -3.71 -3.77
N SER A 18 36.35 -3.97 -2.47
CA SER A 18 35.24 -4.08 -1.51
C SER A 18 34.46 -2.78 -1.39
N PHE A 19 35.15 -1.64 -1.34
CA PHE A 19 34.49 -0.33 -1.31
C PHE A 19 33.68 -0.05 -2.58
N PHE A 20 34.24 -0.40 -3.74
CA PHE A 20 33.56 -0.23 -5.03
C PHE A 20 32.33 -1.13 -5.14
N LEU A 21 32.44 -2.39 -4.72
CA LEU A 21 31.30 -3.32 -4.69
C LEU A 21 30.20 -2.83 -3.74
N TYR A 22 30.55 -2.34 -2.56
CA TYR A 22 29.58 -1.77 -1.61
C TYR A 22 28.83 -0.59 -2.22
N ILE A 23 29.54 0.36 -2.83
CA ILE A 23 28.88 1.49 -3.50
C ILE A 23 28.02 1.01 -4.67
N PHE A 24 28.49 0.07 -5.48
CA PHE A 24 27.79 -0.33 -6.70
C PHE A 24 26.61 -1.28 -6.44
N PHE A 25 26.64 -2.08 -5.38
CA PHE A 25 25.55 -3.01 -5.05
C PHE A 25 24.61 -2.45 -4.00
N ASP A 26 25.12 -1.93 -2.88
CA ASP A 26 24.28 -1.47 -1.78
C ASP A 26 23.58 -0.16 -2.10
N PHE A 27 24.25 0.76 -2.82
CA PHE A 27 23.67 2.07 -3.12
C PHE A 27 22.45 2.03 -4.05
N PRO A 28 22.47 1.32 -5.20
CA PRO A 28 21.26 1.18 -6.02
C PRO A 28 20.18 0.34 -5.35
N PHE A 29 20.53 -0.63 -4.49
CA PHE A 29 19.54 -1.37 -3.72
C PHE A 29 18.84 -0.48 -2.68
N LEU A 30 19.59 0.34 -1.93
CA LEU A 30 19.05 1.33 -1.00
C LEU A 30 18.19 2.38 -1.70
N PHE A 31 18.66 2.90 -2.85
CA PHE A 31 17.90 3.86 -3.64
C PHE A 31 16.61 3.24 -4.18
N PHE A 32 16.66 2.01 -4.69
CA PHE A 32 15.47 1.27 -5.13
C PHE A 32 14.50 1.04 -3.95
N LEU A 33 14.99 0.66 -2.78
CA LEU A 33 14.16 0.42 -1.58
C LEU A 33 13.55 1.72 -1.02
N LEU A 34 14.23 2.87 -1.13
CA LEU A 34 13.70 4.17 -0.70
C LEU A 34 12.74 4.80 -1.72
N LEU A 35 12.98 4.58 -3.02
CA LEU A 35 12.17 5.13 -4.10
C LEU A 35 10.95 4.26 -4.41
N LEU A 36 11.00 2.96 -4.08
CA LEU A 36 9.79 2.14 -4.06
C LEU A 36 9.02 2.51 -2.78
N PRO A 37 7.80 3.10 -2.88
CA PRO A 37 6.89 3.13 -1.75
C PRO A 37 6.73 1.70 -1.19
N PRO A 38 6.37 1.53 0.09
CA PRO A 38 6.27 0.23 0.76
C PRO A 38 5.06 -0.56 0.22
N PHE A 39 5.13 -0.95 -1.05
CA PHE A 39 4.13 -1.73 -1.77
C PHE A 39 4.13 -3.19 -1.30
N TYR A 40 5.20 -3.62 -0.61
CA TYR A 40 5.34 -4.96 -0.06
C TYR A 40 4.50 -5.21 1.21
N LEU A 41 3.85 -4.19 1.77
CA LEU A 41 2.81 -4.37 2.81
C LEU A 41 1.38 -4.36 2.24
N PHE A 42 1.20 -4.25 0.93
CA PHE A 42 -0.13 -4.23 0.32
C PHE A 42 -0.51 -5.60 -0.23
N ASN A 43 -0.60 -6.60 0.66
CA ASN A 43 -1.30 -7.84 0.36
C ASN A 43 -2.31 -8.18 1.45
N ARG A 44 -3.35 -7.34 1.57
CA ARG A 44 -4.73 -7.75 1.88
C ARG A 44 -5.64 -6.52 1.93
N ASP A 45 -6.16 -6.12 0.78
CA ASP A 45 -7.51 -5.55 0.73
C ASP A 45 -8.20 -6.00 -0.56
N LYS A 46 -8.97 -7.08 -0.44
CA LYS A 46 -10.01 -7.45 -1.40
C LYS A 46 -11.03 -6.30 -1.45
N LYS A 47 -10.90 -5.31 -2.36
CA LYS A 47 -12.04 -4.52 -2.88
C LYS A 47 -11.69 -3.56 -4.01
N SER A 48 -11.27 -4.06 -5.17
CA SER A 48 -11.54 -3.35 -6.43
C SER A 48 -12.93 -3.69 -6.96
N GLN A 49 -13.95 -3.32 -6.16
CA GLN A 49 -15.35 -3.13 -6.56
C GLN A 49 -16.01 -2.24 -5.49
N ILE A 50 -15.75 -0.93 -5.55
CA ILE A 50 -16.67 0.05 -4.99
C ILE A 50 -17.61 0.42 -6.14
N ASN A 51 -18.61 -0.44 -6.34
CA ASN A 51 -19.90 0.03 -6.83
C ASN A 51 -20.38 1.00 -5.75
N TYR A 52 -20.35 2.31 -6.02
CA TYR A 52 -20.84 3.31 -5.07
C TYR A 52 -22.26 2.88 -4.67
N PRO A 53 -22.55 2.59 -3.39
CA PRO A 53 -23.90 2.23 -2.99
C PRO A 53 -24.80 3.42 -3.38
N PRO A 54 -25.95 3.18 -4.03
CA PRO A 54 -26.88 4.25 -4.35
C PRO A 54 -27.18 5.01 -3.06
N GLN A 55 -26.89 6.31 -3.06
CA GLN A 55 -27.11 7.17 -1.90
C GLN A 55 -28.62 7.20 -1.62
N LEU A 56 -29.06 6.40 -0.65
CA LEU A 56 -30.47 6.34 -0.28
C LEU A 56 -30.76 7.55 0.60
N LYS A 57 -31.52 8.50 0.07
CA LYS A 57 -32.02 9.64 0.83
C LYS A 57 -33.15 9.18 1.74
N CYS A 58 -33.04 9.45 3.04
CA CYS A 58 -34.08 9.12 3.99
C CYS A 58 -35.38 9.88 3.64
N LYS A 59 -36.50 9.17 3.53
CA LYS A 59 -37.81 9.79 3.24
C LYS A 59 -38.30 10.75 4.33
N ASN A 60 -37.84 10.57 5.57
CA ASN A 60 -38.29 11.36 6.71
C ASN A 60 -37.40 12.58 6.96
N CYS A 61 -36.08 12.38 7.14
CA CYS A 61 -35.17 13.48 7.50
C CYS A 61 -34.40 14.07 6.31
N GLY A 62 -34.53 13.48 5.12
CA GLY A 62 -33.85 13.95 3.91
C GLY A 62 -32.32 13.80 3.92
N LYS A 63 -31.72 13.21 4.97
CA LYS A 63 -30.28 12.94 5.03
C LYS A 63 -29.90 11.75 4.16
N GLU A 64 -28.71 11.82 3.57
CA GLU A 64 -28.14 10.75 2.77
C GLU A 64 -27.62 9.64 3.69
N ILE A 65 -27.96 8.39 3.37
CA ILE A 65 -27.52 7.22 4.13
C ILE A 65 -26.64 6.37 3.22
N TYR A 66 -25.37 6.21 3.61
CA TYR A 66 -24.32 5.58 2.80
C TYR A 66 -24.39 4.04 2.68
N LYS A 67 -25.54 3.41 2.94
CA LYS A 67 -25.65 1.93 2.87
C LYS A 67 -27.08 1.49 2.56
N LYS A 68 -27.20 0.66 1.51
CA LYS A 68 -28.47 0.05 1.04
C LYS A 68 -29.15 -0.88 2.07
N ASN A 69 -28.47 -1.25 3.16
CA ASN A 69 -28.93 -2.26 4.12
C ASN A 69 -29.36 -1.71 5.50
N TYR A 70 -29.45 -0.39 5.68
CA TYR A 70 -29.98 0.14 6.93
C TYR A 70 -31.51 0.01 6.96
N LYS A 71 -32.02 -0.94 7.75
CA LYS A 71 -33.46 -1.05 8.04
C LYS A 71 -34.01 0.20 8.71
N PHE A 72 -33.17 0.95 9.42
CA PHE A 72 -33.53 2.17 10.15
C PHE A 72 -32.54 3.28 9.84
N CYS A 73 -33.03 4.52 9.70
CA CYS A 73 -32.18 5.68 9.51
C CYS A 73 -31.37 5.97 10.79
N PRO A 74 -30.03 6.06 10.73
CA PRO A 74 -29.21 6.33 11.91
C PRO A 74 -29.43 7.75 12.49
N TYR A 75 -30.03 8.65 11.71
CA TYR A 75 -30.23 10.04 12.12
C TYR A 75 -31.59 10.32 12.75
N CYS A 76 -32.63 9.59 12.33
CA CYS A 76 -33.99 9.83 12.84
C CYS A 76 -34.68 8.57 13.37
N GLY A 77 -34.03 7.40 13.30
CA GLY A 77 -34.60 6.13 13.75
C GLY A 77 -35.69 5.54 12.86
N GLN A 78 -36.13 6.28 11.82
CA GLN A 78 -37.25 5.84 10.97
C GLN A 78 -36.87 4.65 10.11
N GLU A 79 -37.76 3.65 10.05
CA GLU A 79 -37.61 2.50 9.16
C GLU A 79 -37.54 2.91 7.68
N GLN A 80 -36.62 2.29 6.95
CA GLN A 80 -36.46 2.46 5.51
C GLN A 80 -36.86 1.14 4.84
N PHE A 81 -38.04 1.11 4.23
CA PHE A 81 -38.51 -0.06 3.48
C PHE A 81 -37.69 -0.25 2.19
N ARG A 82 -37.18 -1.46 2.03
CA ARG A 82 -36.42 -1.90 0.85
C ARG A 82 -37.42 -2.36 -0.22
N ASN A 83 -37.46 -1.68 -1.37
CA ASN A 83 -38.11 -2.23 -2.56
C ASN A 83 -37.11 -3.17 -3.23
N ASP A 84 -37.12 -4.44 -2.80
CA ASP A 84 -36.49 -5.54 -3.53
C ASP A 84 -37.42 -6.02 -4.65
N LYS A 85 -37.57 -5.18 -5.66
CA LYS A 85 -38.01 -5.56 -7.01
C LYS A 85 -36.98 -4.85 -7.89
N GLU A 86 -36.12 -5.49 -8.65
CA GLU A 86 -36.26 -6.57 -9.62
C GLU A 86 -34.90 -7.26 -9.76
N ASP A 87 -34.90 -8.55 -10.13
CA ASP A 87 -33.96 -9.20 -11.07
C ASP A 87 -34.33 -10.70 -11.05
N PHE A 88 -35.30 -11.06 -11.89
CA PHE A 88 -35.66 -12.43 -12.28
C PHE A 88 -34.88 -12.80 -13.54
#